data_AF-A0A1W6AJN9-F1
#
_entry.id   AF-A0A1W6AJN9-F1
#
_cell.length_a   1.000
_cell.length_b   1.000
_cell.length_c   1.000
_cell.angle_alpha   90.00
_cell.angle_beta   90.00
_cell.angle_gamma   90.00
#
_symmetry.space_group_name_H-M   'P 1'
#
loop_
_entity.id
_entity.type
_entity.pdbx_description
1 polymer ?
#
loop_
_entity_poly.entity_id
_entity_poly.type
_entity_poly.pdbx_seq_one_letter_code
_entity_poly.pdbx_strand_id
1 'polypeptide(L)'
;MMGKVKDLNKRAIRINIIDLQEQNCTGCKYRYKQRHCLHECAIGKQIQELGKRLGAKPPEEMRNRRTKAEWDIICEKALIMKEQGMSYIQMEQKLGIKAAYIGEQVRKRKLN
;
A
#
# COMPACT_ATOMS: atom_id res chain seq x y z
N MET A 1 -38.46 3.36 -2.72
CA MET A 1 -37.32 3.52 -3.65
C MET A 1 -36.19 4.23 -2.89
N MET A 2 -35.13 3.52 -2.52
CA MET A 2 -33.99 4.08 -1.77
C MET A 2 -32.75 4.05 -2.65
N GLY A 3 -32.37 5.20 -3.20
CA GLY A 3 -31.12 5.36 -3.93
C GLY A 3 -30.95 6.82 -4.36
N LYS A 4 -29.75 7.38 -4.14
CA LYS A 4 -29.25 8.71 -4.57
C LYS A 4 -29.14 9.83 -3.51
N VAL A 5 -28.77 9.54 -2.26
CA VAL A 5 -28.33 10.59 -1.30
C VAL A 5 -26.83 10.50 -0.92
N LYS A 6 -26.10 9.45 -1.34
CA LYS A 6 -24.71 9.23 -0.87
C LYS A 6 -23.59 9.88 -1.70
N ASP A 7 -23.86 10.45 -2.88
CA ASP A 7 -22.81 10.92 -3.81
C ASP A 7 -22.45 12.42 -3.69
N LEU A 8 -23.34 13.23 -3.10
CA LEU A 8 -23.15 14.69 -2.98
C LEU A 8 -21.89 15.06 -2.18
N ASN A 9 -21.50 14.25 -1.20
CA ASN A 9 -20.33 14.53 -0.36
C ASN A 9 -19.00 14.12 -1.04
N LYS A 10 -18.97 12.97 -1.74
CA LYS A 10 -17.75 12.50 -2.42
C LYS A 10 -17.36 13.39 -3.59
N ARG A 11 -18.32 13.92 -4.33
CA ARG A 11 -18.04 14.86 -5.43
C ARG A 11 -17.45 16.16 -4.90
N ALA A 12 -18.03 16.74 -3.85
CA ALA A 12 -17.53 17.96 -3.22
C ALA A 12 -16.10 17.79 -2.68
N ILE A 13 -15.82 16.66 -2.02
CA ILE A 13 -14.46 16.36 -1.51
C ILE A 13 -13.45 16.28 -2.67
N ARG A 14 -13.82 15.69 -3.81
CA ARG A 14 -12.92 15.62 -4.98
C ARG A 14 -12.62 16.99 -5.57
N ILE A 15 -13.64 17.86 -5.68
CA ILE A 15 -13.44 19.25 -6.15
C ILE A 15 -12.49 19.99 -5.19
N ASN A 16 -12.70 19.87 -3.88
CA ASN A 16 -11.83 20.49 -2.88
C ASN A 16 -10.36 20.03 -3.00
N ILE A 17 -10.13 18.73 -3.23
CA ILE A 17 -8.77 18.21 -3.47
C ILE A 17 -8.14 18.86 -4.72
N ILE A 18 -8.91 19.00 -5.82
CA ILE A 18 -8.42 19.63 -7.06
C ILE A 18 -8.07 21.09 -6.79
N ASP A 19 -8.96 21.85 -6.16
CA ASP A 19 -8.75 23.27 -5.84
C ASP A 19 -7.49 23.46 -4.97
N LEU A 20 -7.31 22.63 -3.94
CA LEU A 20 -6.11 22.65 -3.10
C LEU A 20 -4.84 22.37 -3.90
N GLN A 21 -4.89 21.43 -4.84
CA GLN A 21 -3.75 21.11 -5.69
C GLN A 21 -3.42 22.23 -6.67
N GLU A 22 -4.43 22.85 -7.29
CA GLU A 22 -4.22 23.95 -8.23
C GLU A 22 -3.61 25.17 -7.54
N GLN A 23 -4.16 25.54 -6.38
CA GLN A 23 -3.73 26.72 -5.62
C GLN A 23 -2.35 26.57 -4.97
N ASN A 24 -1.97 25.36 -4.54
CA ASN A 24 -0.79 25.17 -3.69
C ASN A 24 0.29 24.26 -4.29
N CYS A 25 -0.07 23.38 -5.22
CA CYS A 25 0.85 22.37 -5.77
C CYS A 25 1.31 22.71 -7.20
N THR A 26 0.69 23.67 -7.88
CA THR A 26 1.14 24.16 -9.19
C THR A 26 2.48 24.89 -9.03
N GLY A 27 3.50 24.47 -9.78
CA GLY A 27 4.86 25.02 -9.65
C GLY A 27 5.61 24.64 -8.37
N CYS A 28 5.03 23.85 -7.47
CA CYS A 28 5.68 23.45 -6.22
C CYS A 28 6.94 22.60 -6.49
N LYS A 29 8.10 23.05 -5.99
CA LYS A 29 9.39 22.33 -6.13
C LYS A 29 9.39 20.92 -5.54
N TYR A 30 8.48 20.62 -4.63
CA TYR A 30 8.33 19.31 -3.98
C TYR A 30 7.20 18.45 -4.56
N ARG A 31 6.49 18.90 -5.60
CA ARG A 31 5.32 18.19 -6.17
C ARG A 31 5.60 16.71 -6.48
N TYR A 32 6.82 16.40 -6.93
CA TYR A 32 7.26 15.04 -7.25
C TYR A 32 8.01 14.33 -6.11
N LYS A 33 8.13 14.97 -4.93
CA LYS A 33 8.79 14.42 -3.74
C LYS A 33 7.74 13.90 -2.76
N GLN A 34 7.21 12.72 -3.06
CA GLN A 34 6.10 12.10 -2.31
C GLN A 34 6.33 12.10 -0.78
N ARG A 35 7.54 11.76 -0.30
CA ARG A 35 7.85 11.76 1.14
C ARG A 35 7.60 13.12 1.79
N HIS A 36 8.04 14.20 1.16
CA HIS A 36 7.84 15.56 1.66
C HIS A 36 6.35 15.90 1.72
N CYS A 37 5.61 15.65 0.63
CA CYS A 37 4.17 15.90 0.58
C CYS A 37 3.39 15.08 1.63
N LEU A 38 3.83 13.84 1.89
CA LEU A 38 3.13 12.97 2.83
C LEU A 38 3.40 13.31 4.30
N HIS A 39 4.63 13.71 4.66
CA HIS A 39 5.06 13.81 6.06
C HIS A 39 5.35 15.24 6.54
N GLU A 40 5.80 16.12 5.64
CA GLU A 40 6.32 17.45 5.98
C GLU A 40 5.40 18.59 5.51
N CYS A 41 4.57 18.34 4.49
CA CYS A 41 3.70 19.37 3.89
C CYS A 41 2.31 19.42 4.54
N ALA A 42 1.89 20.59 5.01
CA ALA A 42 0.54 20.80 5.57
C ALA A 42 -0.57 20.55 4.54
N ILE A 43 -0.42 21.05 3.31
CA ILE A 43 -1.38 20.83 2.22
C ILE A 43 -1.48 19.35 1.86
N GLY A 44 -0.34 18.66 1.79
CA GLY A 44 -0.32 17.22 1.52
C GLY A 44 -0.97 16.38 2.62
N LYS A 45 -0.86 16.79 3.89
CA LYS A 45 -1.63 16.18 5.00
C LYS A 45 -3.13 16.41 4.88
N GLN A 46 -3.54 17.62 4.50
CA GLN A 46 -4.96 17.96 4.28
C GLN A 46 -5.56 17.16 3.11
N ILE A 47 -4.86 17.05 1.99
CA ILE A 47 -5.29 16.24 0.84
C ILE A 47 -5.42 14.76 1.22
N GLN A 48 -4.50 14.22 2.03
CA GLN A 48 -4.61 12.85 2.53
C GLN A 48 -5.87 12.62 3.37
N GLU A 49 -6.19 13.56 4.26
CA GLU A 49 -7.38 13.46 5.11
C GLU A 49 -8.67 13.50 4.28
N LEU A 50 -8.73 14.36 3.26
CA LEU A 50 -9.82 14.36 2.29
C LEU A 50 -9.88 13.05 1.49
N GLY A 51 -8.73 12.49 1.11
CA GLY A 51 -8.62 11.20 0.46
C GLY A 51 -9.19 10.06 1.30
N LYS A 52 -8.91 10.02 2.61
CA LYS A 52 -9.47 9.01 3.53
C LYS A 52 -11.00 9.03 3.54
N ARG A 53 -11.61 10.21 3.49
CA ARG A 53 -13.08 10.37 3.39
C ARG A 53 -13.66 9.84 2.07
N LEU A 54 -12.83 9.75 1.02
CA LEU A 54 -13.18 9.09 -0.24
C LEU A 54 -12.97 7.56 -0.22
N GLY A 55 -12.42 7.01 0.87
CA GLY A 55 -12.04 5.60 1.00
C GLY A 55 -10.62 5.30 0.53
N ALA A 56 -9.77 6.31 0.37
CA ALA A 56 -8.36 6.08 0.12
C ALA A 56 -7.73 5.46 1.37
N LYS A 57 -7.02 4.34 1.18
CA LYS A 57 -6.23 3.74 2.24
C LYS A 57 -5.03 4.63 2.54
N PRO A 58 -4.66 4.80 3.82
CA PRO A 58 -3.43 5.49 4.19
C PRO A 58 -2.20 4.88 3.48
N PRO A 59 -1.12 5.65 3.25
CA PRO A 59 0.11 5.13 2.63
C PRO A 59 0.68 3.88 3.33
N GLU A 60 0.51 3.78 4.65
CA GLU A 60 0.87 2.63 5.48
C GLU A 60 0.06 1.38 5.14
N GLU A 61 -1.23 1.52 4.82
CA GLU A 61 -2.10 0.41 4.40
C GLU A 61 -1.99 0.10 2.90
N MET A 62 -1.64 1.10 2.08
CA MET A 62 -1.32 0.88 0.66
C MET A 62 -0.03 0.07 0.48
N ARG A 63 0.89 0.16 1.45
CA ARG A 63 2.02 -0.74 1.57
C ARG A 63 1.65 -1.91 2.48
N ASN A 64 0.93 -2.88 1.94
CA ASN A 64 1.01 -4.28 2.40
C ASN A 64 2.42 -4.86 2.15
N ARG A 65 3.48 -4.11 2.48
CA ARG A 65 4.84 -4.61 2.54
C ARG A 65 4.97 -5.22 3.92
N ARG A 66 4.85 -6.55 3.97
CA ARG A 66 5.22 -7.32 5.15
C ARG A 66 6.57 -6.81 5.66
N THR A 67 6.65 -6.58 6.97
CA THR A 67 7.85 -6.22 7.70
C THR A 67 8.93 -7.28 7.52
N LYS A 68 10.17 -6.95 7.90
CA LYS A 68 11.27 -7.92 7.87
C LYS A 68 10.91 -9.16 8.69
N ALA A 69 10.41 -8.97 9.92
CA ALA A 69 10.05 -10.06 10.83
C ALA A 69 8.94 -10.96 10.28
N GLU A 70 7.89 -10.37 9.69
CA GLU A 70 6.83 -11.16 9.05
C GLU A 70 7.36 -12.00 7.88
N TRP A 71 8.27 -11.43 7.08
CA TRP A 71 8.92 -12.20 6.03
C TRP A 71 9.89 -13.25 6.57
N ASP A 72 10.59 -13.01 7.67
CA ASP A 72 11.48 -13.99 8.29
C ASP A 72 10.66 -15.24 8.69
N ILE A 73 9.51 -15.04 9.34
CA ILE A 73 8.55 -16.12 9.70
C ILE A 73 8.03 -16.85 8.45
N ILE A 74 7.71 -16.12 7.38
CA ILE A 74 7.23 -16.74 6.13
C ILE A 74 8.33 -17.57 5.48
N CYS A 75 9.57 -17.09 5.49
CA CYS A 75 10.70 -17.80 4.92
C CYS A 75 11.03 -19.06 5.72
N GLU A 76 11.00 -19.02 7.05
CA GLU A 76 11.13 -20.23 7.89
C GLU A 76 10.05 -21.27 7.56
N LYS A 77 8.79 -20.86 7.46
CA LYS A 77 7.70 -21.75 7.03
C LYS A 77 7.94 -22.32 5.63
N ALA A 78 8.41 -21.51 4.70
CA ALA A 78 8.72 -21.95 3.33
C ALA A 78 9.87 -22.98 3.29
N LEU A 79 10.88 -22.84 4.15
CA LEU A 79 11.96 -23.83 4.28
C LEU A 79 11.45 -25.17 4.81
N ILE A 80 10.64 -25.16 5.87
CA ILE A 80 10.03 -26.38 6.41
C ILE A 80 9.17 -27.07 5.33
N MET A 81 8.41 -26.29 4.56
CA MET A 81 7.62 -26.83 3.45
C MET A 81 8.52 -27.45 2.35
N LYS A 82 9.67 -26.83 2.07
CA LYS A 82 10.64 -27.33 1.09
C LYS A 82 11.27 -28.65 1.56
N GLU A 83 11.64 -28.76 2.83
CA GLU A 83 12.13 -30.00 3.45
C GLU A 83 11.10 -31.13 3.39
N GLN A 84 9.81 -30.79 3.48
CA GLN A 84 8.69 -31.70 3.28
C GLN A 84 8.42 -32.05 1.80
N GLY A 85 9.27 -31.58 0.87
CA GLY A 85 9.15 -31.86 -0.56
C GLY A 85 8.10 -31.04 -1.30
N MET A 86 7.56 -29.97 -0.72
CA MET A 86 6.60 -29.11 -1.42
C MET A 86 7.27 -28.25 -2.47
N SER A 87 6.64 -28.13 -3.63
CA SER A 87 6.99 -27.16 -4.67
C SER A 87 6.55 -25.74 -4.29
N TYR A 88 7.17 -24.73 -4.89
CA TYR A 88 6.77 -23.33 -4.69
C TYR A 88 5.30 -23.05 -5.10
N ILE A 89 4.74 -23.81 -6.04
CA ILE A 89 3.33 -23.69 -6.44
C ILE A 89 2.40 -24.17 -5.30
N GLN A 90 2.74 -25.27 -4.63
CA GLN A 90 2.01 -25.75 -3.46
C GLN A 90 2.14 -24.78 -2.28
N MET A 91 3.33 -24.18 -2.10
CA MET A 91 3.52 -23.13 -1.08
C MET A 91 2.69 -21.89 -1.37
N GLU A 92 2.54 -21.49 -2.64
CA GLU A 92 1.70 -20.37 -3.04
C GLU A 92 0.23 -20.60 -2.65
N GLN A 93 -0.31 -21.78 -2.93
CA GLN A 93 -1.67 -22.15 -2.55
C GLN A 93 -1.86 -22.13 -1.02
N LYS A 94 -0.85 -22.54 -0.25
CA LYS A 94 -0.93 -22.64 1.21
C LYS A 94 -0.69 -21.32 1.94
N LEU A 95 0.19 -20.47 1.42
CA LEU A 95 0.59 -19.19 2.04
C LEU A 95 -0.18 -17.99 1.49
N GLY A 96 -0.86 -18.13 0.35
CA GLY A 96 -1.53 -17.02 -0.33
C GLY A 96 -0.52 -15.97 -0.86
N ILE A 97 0.71 -16.40 -1.15
CA ILE A 97 1.81 -15.55 -1.62
C ILE A 97 2.34 -16.15 -2.91
N LYS A 98 2.43 -15.34 -3.97
CA LYS A 98 2.98 -15.77 -5.25
C LYS A 98 4.32 -16.49 -5.09
N ALA A 99 4.48 -17.63 -5.74
CA ALA A 99 5.67 -18.47 -5.71
C ALA A 99 6.97 -17.68 -5.96
N ALA A 100 6.94 -16.78 -6.96
CA ALA A 100 8.07 -15.92 -7.29
C ALA A 100 8.53 -15.04 -6.11
N TYR A 101 7.58 -14.51 -5.33
CA TYR A 101 7.90 -13.69 -4.15
C TYR A 101 8.47 -14.52 -3.01
N ILE A 102 7.98 -15.75 -2.80
CA ILE A 102 8.53 -16.65 -1.79
C ILE A 102 10.00 -16.96 -2.10
N GLY A 103 10.30 -17.36 -3.35
CA GLY A 103 11.66 -17.67 -3.78
C GLY A 103 12.61 -16.48 -3.66
N GLU A 104 12.18 -15.29 -4.09
CA GLU A 104 12.97 -14.05 -3.96
C GLU A 104 13.32 -13.74 -2.49
N GLN A 105 12.34 -13.87 -1.58
CA GLN A 105 12.49 -13.51 -0.17
C GLN A 105 13.33 -14.52 0.61
N VAL A 106 13.26 -15.81 0.28
CA VAL A 106 14.14 -16.86 0.83
C VAL A 106 15.60 -16.60 0.41
N ARG A 107 15.84 -16.32 -0.87
CA ARG A 107 17.18 -16.00 -1.39
C ARG A 107 17.78 -14.75 -0.75
N LYS A 108 16.98 -13.69 -0.58
CA LYS A 108 17.41 -12.43 0.06
C LYS A 108 17.91 -12.63 1.49
N ARG A 109 17.43 -13.67 2.18
CA ARG A 109 17.79 -13.98 3.56
C ARG A 109 18.94 -14.97 3.70
N LYS A 110 19.52 -15.42 2.58
CA LYS A 110 20.56 -16.48 2.55
C LYS A 110 20.10 -17.77 3.23
N LEU A 111 18.81 -18.04 3.15
CA LEU A 111 18.17 -19.23 3.72
C LEU A 111 18.15 -20.40 2.72
N ASN A 112 18.83 -20.26 1.59
CA ASN A 112 18.96 -21.26 0.53
C ASN A 112 20.35 -21.18 -0.09
#